data_AF-A0A962V521-F1
#
_entry.id   AF-A0A962V521-F1
#
_cell.length_a   1.000
_cell.length_b   1.000
_cell.length_c   1.000
_cell.angle_alpha   90.00
_cell.angle_beta   90.00
_cell.angle_gamma   90.00
#
_symmetry.space_group_name_H-M   'P 1'
#
loop_
_entity.id
_entity.type
_entity.pdbx_description
1 polymer ?
#
loop_
_entity_poly.entity_id
_entity_poly.type
_entity_poly.pdbx_seq_one_letter_code
_entity_poly.pdbx_strand_id
1 'polypeptide(L)' 'EAIEQGGLERINDIIKAIESSGAIDYTARLARQEKDAAVEALAILPESVYKEALLGLAEFAISRTY' A
#
# COMPACT_ATOMS: atom_id res chain seq x y z
N GLU A 1 -26.70 22.41 -7.61
CA GLU A 1 -27.49 21.22 -7.96
C GLU A 1 -26.76 19.87 -7.79
N ALA A 2 -25.43 19.80 -7.65
CA ALA A 2 -24.73 18.50 -7.57
C ALA A 2 -24.68 17.83 -6.16
N ILE A 3 -25.10 18.52 -5.10
CA ILE A 3 -25.09 17.98 -3.73
C ILE A 3 -26.45 17.33 -3.36
N GLU A 4 -27.52 17.69 -4.06
CA GLU A 4 -28.91 17.28 -3.75
C GLU A 4 -29.33 15.97 -4.42
N GLN A 5 -28.77 15.65 -5.59
CA GLN A 5 -29.07 14.42 -6.36
C GLN A 5 -27.98 13.35 -6.22
N GLY A 6 -27.34 13.26 -5.05
CA GLY A 6 -26.40 12.20 -4.68
C GLY A 6 -25.54 11.70 -5.85
N GLY A 7 -24.43 12.37 -6.14
CA GLY A 7 -23.53 12.16 -7.30
C GLY A 7 -22.87 10.78 -7.46
N LEU A 8 -23.52 9.73 -6.96
CA LEU A 8 -23.28 8.31 -7.20
C LEU A 8 -23.35 7.93 -8.68
N GLU A 9 -24.08 8.67 -9.53
CA GLU A 9 -24.11 8.38 -10.98
C GLU A 9 -22.72 8.37 -11.62
N ARG A 10 -21.80 9.19 -11.07
CA ARG A 10 -20.42 9.30 -11.54
C ARG A 10 -19.43 8.45 -10.76
N ILE A 11 -19.87 7.70 -9.74
CA ILE A 11 -18.96 6.90 -8.91
C ILE A 11 -18.26 5.82 -9.73
N ASN A 12 -18.99 5.21 -10.67
CA ASN A 12 -18.44 4.19 -11.57
C ASN A 12 -17.38 4.77 -12.51
N ASP A 13 -17.59 6.00 -13.02
CA ASP A 13 -16.61 6.67 -13.86
C ASP A 13 -15.36 7.07 -13.08
N ILE A 14 -15.53 7.47 -11.81
CA ILE A 14 -14.43 7.77 -10.89
C ILE A 14 -13.62 6.50 -10.59
N ILE A 15 -14.28 5.38 -10.29
CA ILE A 15 -13.63 4.08 -10.05
C ILE A 15 -12.85 3.65 -11.29
N LYS A 16 -13.46 3.71 -12.48
CA LYS A 16 -12.78 3.39 -13.75
C LYS A 16 -11.59 4.30 -14.03
N ALA A 17 -11.68 5.59 -13.70
CA ALA A 17 -10.56 6.52 -13.84
C ALA A 17 -9.41 6.16 -12.89
N ILE A 18 -9.71 5.77 -11.65
CA ILE A 18 -8.71 5.30 -10.68
C ILE A 18 -8.06 4.00 -11.16
N GLU A 19 -8.85 3.01 -11.58
CA GLU A 19 -8.35 1.74 -12.11
C GLU A 19 -7.49 1.94 -13.37
N SER A 20 -7.96 2.74 -14.33
CA SER A 20 -7.23 3.01 -15.58
C SER A 20 -5.95 3.84 -15.40
N SER A 21 -5.84 4.59 -14.31
CA SER A 21 -4.61 5.35 -13.99
C SER A 21 -3.44 4.44 -13.58
N GLY A 22 -3.71 3.18 -13.23
CA GLY A 22 -2.71 2.26 -12.69
C GLY A 22 -2.15 2.69 -11.31
N ALA A 23 -2.75 3.69 -10.66
CA ALA A 23 -2.26 4.24 -9.40
C ALA A 23 -2.25 3.21 -8.26
N ILE A 24 -3.22 2.29 -8.25
CA ILE A 24 -3.30 1.20 -7.26
C ILE A 24 -2.10 0.26 -7.43
N ASP A 25 -1.87 -0.25 -8.64
CA ASP A 25 -0.75 -1.14 -8.92
C ASP A 25 0.60 -0.47 -8.67
N TYR A 26 0.71 0.81 -9.05
CA TYR A 26 1.90 1.62 -8.84
C TYR A 26 2.22 1.75 -7.34
N THR A 27 1.25 2.14 -6.52
CA THR A 27 1.45 2.33 -5.08
C THR A 27 1.70 0.99 -4.39
N ALA A 28 1.05 -0.10 -4.81
CA ALA A 28 1.33 -1.44 -4.30
C ALA A 28 2.76 -1.90 -4.63
N ARG A 29 3.26 -1.60 -5.84
CA ARG A 29 4.65 -1.88 -6.21
C ARG A 29 5.63 -1.07 -5.37
N LEU A 30 5.38 0.22 -5.19
CA LEU A 30 6.23 1.08 -4.37
C LEU A 30 6.27 0.60 -2.91
N ALA A 31 5.13 0.23 -2.33
CA ALA A 31 5.06 -0.33 -0.99
C ALA A 31 5.94 -1.59 -0.83
N ARG A 32 5.94 -2.49 -1.82
CA ARG A 32 6.83 -3.65 -1.83
C ARG A 32 8.31 -3.26 -1.88
N GLN A 33 8.67 -2.27 -2.69
CA GLN A 33 10.05 -1.77 -2.79
C GLN A 33 10.54 -1.18 -1.47
N GLU A 34 9.72 -0.40 -0.79
CA GLU A 34 10.05 0.17 0.52
C GLU A 34 10.20 -0.92 1.60
N LYS A 35 9.37 -1.97 1.56
CA LYS A 35 9.53 -3.14 2.44
C LYS A 35 10.87 -3.84 2.21
N ASP A 36 11.25 -4.06 0.95
CA ASP A 36 12.53 -4.69 0.61
C ASP A 36 13.71 -3.83 1.10
N ALA A 37 13.64 -2.51 0.90
CA ALA A 37 14.65 -1.58 1.42
C ALA A 37 14.75 -1.60 2.95
N ALA A 38 13.62 -1.70 3.66
CA ALA A 38 13.61 -1.83 5.12
C ALA A 38 14.26 -3.14 5.58
N VAL A 39 13.99 -4.26 4.90
CA VAL A 39 14.62 -5.56 5.18
C VAL A 39 16.14 -5.49 4.97
N GLU A 40 16.58 -4.86 3.87
CA GLU A 40 18.00 -4.66 3.58
C GLU A 40 18.69 -3.79 4.64
N ALA A 41 18.05 -2.71 5.07
CA ALA A 41 18.57 -1.85 6.13
C ALA A 41 18.74 -2.58 7.48
N LEU A 42 17.91 -3.60 7.75
CA LEU A 42 17.99 -4.42 8.96
C LEU A 42 19.06 -5.52 8.87
N ALA A 43 19.63 -5.79 7.69
CA ALA A 43 20.57 -6.90 7.49
C ALA A 43 21.86 -6.76 8.32
N ILE A 44 22.29 -5.53 8.60
CA ILE A 44 23.49 -5.23 9.40
C ILE A 44 23.32 -5.53 10.90
N LEU A 45 22.08 -5.69 11.37
CA LEU A 45 21.79 -5.91 12.78
C LEU A 45 22.00 -7.39 13.14
N PRO A 46 22.55 -7.69 14.33
CA PRO A 46 22.64 -9.05 14.82
C PRO A 46 21.24 -9.65 15.03
N GLU A 47 21.16 -10.98 14.92
CA GLU A 47 19.91 -11.71 15.17
C GLU A 47 19.41 -11.45 16.60
N SER A 48 18.16 -11.04 16.71
CA SER A 48 17.50 -10.73 17.97
C SER A 48 15.99 -10.70 17.77
N VAL A 49 15.26 -10.86 18.87
CA VAL A 49 13.79 -10.72 18.89
C VAL A 49 13.32 -9.35 18.38
N TYR A 50 14.14 -8.31 18.51
CA TYR A 50 13.83 -6.97 18.00
C TYR A 50 13.98 -6.88 16.48
N LYS A 51 15.03 -7.51 15.92
CA LYS A 51 15.21 -7.61 14.46
C LYS A 51 14.05 -8.39 13.83
N GLU A 52 13.68 -9.52 14.42
CA GLU A 52 12.52 -10.31 13.98
C GLU A 52 11.22 -9.51 14.05
N ALA A 53 10.99 -8.77 15.14
CA ALA A 53 9.80 -7.93 15.27
C ALA A 53 9.74 -6.81 14.21
N LEU A 54 10.87 -6.18 13.88
CA LEU A 54 10.95 -5.16 12.84
C LEU A 54 10.69 -5.74 11.44
N LEU A 55 11.21 -6.94 11.15
CA LEU A 55 10.90 -7.65 9.91
C LEU A 55 9.41 -7.99 9.80
N GLY A 56 8.81 -8.50 10.89
CA GLY A 56 7.39 -8.79 10.95
C GLY A 56 6.51 -7.55 10.78
N LEU A 57 6.93 -6.41 11.33
CA LEU A 57 6.25 -5.13 11.15
C LEU A 57 6.27 -4.66 9.70
N ALA A 58 7.42 -4.78 9.02
CA ALA A 58 7.56 -4.40 7.61
C ALA A 58 6.64 -5.25 6.71
N GLU A 59 6.59 -6.57 6.95
CA GLU A 59 5.71 -7.48 6.21
C GLU A 59 4.23 -7.16 6.45
N PHE A 60 3.84 -6.94 7.71
CA PHE A 60 2.48 -6.58 8.08
C PHE A 60 2.01 -5.26 7.44
N ALA A 61 2.91 -4.29 7.27
CA ALA A 61 2.57 -2.98 6.72
C ALA A 61 2.09 -3.05 5.27
N ILE A 62 2.57 -4.03 4.48
CA ILE A 62 2.24 -4.17 3.06
C ILE A 62 1.21 -5.26 2.76
N SER A 63 0.92 -6.16 3.71
CA SER A 63 -0.01 -7.27 3.53
C SER A 63 -1.49 -6.86 3.68
N ARG A 64 -1.81 -5.56 3.65
CA ARG A 64 -3.21 -5.08 3.74
C ARG A 64 -3.95 -5.33 2.44
N THR A 65 -4.57 -6.49 2.35
CA THR A 65 -5.59 -6.81 1.35
C THR A 65 -6.96 -6.44 1.93
N TYR A 66 -7.59 -5.39 1.39
CA TYR A 66 -9.01 -5.07 1.60
C TYR A 66 -9.74 -5.14 0.27
#